data_AF-A0A6C0C2T6-F1
#
_entry.id   AF-A0A6C0C2T6-F1
#
_cell.length_a   1.000
_cell.length_b   1.000
_cell.length_c   1.000
_cell.angle_alpha   90.00
_cell.angle_beta   90.00
_cell.angle_gamma   90.00
#
_symmetry.space_group_name_H-M   'P 1'
#
loop_
_entity.id
_entity.type
_entity.pdbx_description
1 polymer ?
#
loop_
_entity_poly.entity_id
_entity_poly.type
_entity_poly.pdbx_seq_one_letter_code
_entity_poly.pdbx_strand_id
1 'polypeptide(L)'
;MQNEICLCNGDKLSSVNQIIYLCSVVPFTIICSIILSSMFVEKYIWRPYVKKSLLETNDMDFFEEQVVPEIYTEKYLFDDNIDDEPERENYDNLTVLESTPHGNVIMNYYKKDEIWQYWVDKKHKNNITYDELDTVCRKFCKTYNCKCLYIDKKKDIEEQKQEIKRKKENEEMKREDQQIEKEVNSDDELFVKAKISTNKKTKTSVICARKSNKYKYMGSMSEFPAFTIKREIKNETKELGWLAWKTASR
;
A
#
# COMPACT_ATOMS: atom_id res chain seq x y z
N MET A 1 52.79 -11.12 74.20
CA MET A 1 53.31 -12.26 73.42
C MET A 1 52.87 -12.07 71.99
N GLN A 2 53.83 -12.03 71.07
CA GLN A 2 53.65 -11.64 69.67
C GLN A 2 52.92 -12.74 68.89
N ASN A 3 51.92 -12.34 68.10
CA ASN A 3 51.28 -13.20 67.10
C ASN A 3 52.17 -13.20 65.85
N GLU A 4 52.84 -14.32 65.60
CA GLU A 4 53.56 -14.54 64.36
C GLU A 4 52.57 -14.82 63.21
N ILE A 5 52.49 -13.86 62.30
CA ILE A 5 51.80 -14.02 61.03
C ILE A 5 52.70 -14.89 60.13
N CYS A 6 52.32 -16.15 59.93
CA CYS A 6 52.95 -17.05 58.98
C CYS A 6 52.76 -16.53 57.55
N LEU A 7 53.73 -15.76 57.06
CA LEU A 7 53.93 -15.49 55.64
C LEU A 7 54.46 -16.77 54.99
N CYS A 8 53.58 -17.52 54.32
CA CYS A 8 54.00 -18.62 53.45
C CYS A 8 54.75 -18.03 52.24
N ASN A 9 56.03 -18.36 52.12
CA ASN A 9 56.86 -18.05 50.95
C ASN A 9 56.22 -18.58 49.65
N GLY A 10 55.92 -17.66 48.72
CA GLY A 10 55.10 -17.88 47.54
C GLY A 10 55.86 -18.30 46.27
N ASP A 11 56.66 -19.37 46.31
CA ASP A 11 57.44 -19.80 45.13
C ASP A 11 57.03 -21.14 44.51
N LYS A 12 56.03 -21.84 45.08
CA LYS A 12 55.54 -23.13 44.51
C LYS A 12 54.01 -23.13 44.42
N LEU A 13 53.49 -22.72 43.28
CA LEU A 13 52.08 -22.87 42.94
C LEU A 13 51.74 -24.38 42.90
N SER A 14 50.79 -24.83 43.70
CA SER A 14 50.32 -26.24 43.70
C SER A 14 49.88 -26.66 42.29
N SER A 15 50.22 -27.89 41.87
CA SER A 15 49.89 -28.42 40.54
C SER A 15 48.39 -28.32 40.21
N VAL A 16 47.52 -28.37 41.22
CA VAL A 16 46.07 -28.18 41.06
C VAL A 16 45.74 -26.75 40.64
N ASN A 17 46.39 -25.74 41.23
CA ASN A 17 46.19 -24.34 40.86
C ASN A 17 46.73 -24.04 39.47
N GLN A 18 47.82 -24.71 39.05
CA GLN A 18 48.34 -24.63 37.69
C GLN A 18 47.34 -25.19 36.66
N ILE A 19 46.71 -26.33 36.95
CA ILE A 19 45.68 -26.91 36.08
C ILE A 19 44.46 -26.00 35.99
N ILE A 20 43.99 -25.45 37.11
CA ILE A 20 42.85 -24.53 37.12
C ILE A 20 43.16 -23.28 36.29
N TYR A 21 44.36 -22.70 36.42
CA TYR A 21 44.79 -21.52 35.65
C TYR A 21 44.85 -21.82 34.14
N LEU A 22 45.42 -22.97 33.75
CA LEU A 22 45.51 -23.40 32.36
C LEU A 22 44.12 -23.66 31.74
N CYS A 23 43.21 -24.26 32.50
CA CYS A 23 41.87 -24.60 31.99
C CYS A 23 40.90 -23.42 31.95
N SER A 24 41.12 -22.36 32.75
CA SER A 24 40.18 -21.24 32.86
C SER A 24 40.72 -19.94 32.25
N VAL A 25 41.92 -19.52 32.63
CA VAL A 25 42.43 -18.19 32.29
C VAL A 25 42.98 -18.17 30.86
N VAL A 26 43.74 -19.19 30.47
CA VAL A 26 44.35 -19.27 29.14
C VAL A 26 43.28 -19.26 28.02
N PRO A 27 42.25 -20.12 28.00
CA PRO A 27 41.25 -20.07 26.92
C PRO A 27 40.47 -18.77 26.92
N PHE A 28 40.18 -18.19 28.09
CA PHE A 28 39.48 -16.90 28.17
C PHE A 28 40.30 -15.78 27.55
N THR A 29 41.61 -15.69 27.83
CA THR A 29 42.49 -14.68 27.22
C THR A 29 42.60 -14.82 25.71
N ILE A 30 42.65 -16.05 25.18
CA ILE A 30 42.66 -16.32 23.75
C ILE A 30 41.35 -15.86 23.11
N ILE A 31 40.20 -16.22 23.68
CA ILE A 31 38.89 -15.81 23.16
C ILE A 31 38.73 -14.29 23.19
N CYS A 32 39.11 -13.63 24.30
CA CYS A 32 39.09 -12.18 24.40
C CYS A 32 39.98 -11.51 23.35
N SER A 33 41.16 -12.07 23.06
CA SER A 33 42.04 -11.52 22.02
C SER A 33 41.41 -11.59 20.62
N ILE A 34 40.70 -12.67 20.30
CA ILE A 34 40.01 -12.84 19.03
C ILE A 34 38.86 -11.84 18.91
N ILE A 35 38.04 -11.70 19.96
CA ILE A 35 36.90 -10.76 19.96
C ILE A 35 37.39 -9.32 19.81
N LEU A 36 38.42 -8.91 20.56
CA LEU A 36 38.99 -7.56 20.47
C LEU A 36 39.58 -7.28 19.08
N SER A 37 40.26 -8.27 18.48
CA SER A 37 40.79 -8.14 17.11
C SER A 37 39.66 -7.95 16.08
N SER A 38 38.57 -8.71 16.21
CA SER A 38 37.40 -8.60 15.32
C SER A 38 36.71 -7.24 15.46
N MET A 39 36.54 -6.75 16.70
CA MET A 39 35.96 -5.42 16.95
C MET A 39 36.81 -4.30 16.36
N PHE A 40 38.14 -4.44 16.41
CA PHE A 40 39.05 -3.47 15.81
C PHE A 40 38.92 -3.45 14.28
N VAL A 41 38.91 -4.62 13.63
CA VAL A 41 38.72 -4.74 12.18
C VAL A 41 37.38 -4.13 11.75
N GLU A 42 36.29 -4.41 12.47
CA GLU A 42 34.98 -3.84 12.16
C GLU A 42 35.00 -2.31 12.24
N LYS A 43 35.55 -1.76 13.33
CA LYS A 43 35.50 -0.32 13.61
C LYS A 43 36.44 0.50 12.72
N TYR A 44 37.64 0.01 12.46
CA TYR A 44 38.70 0.78 11.82
C TYR A 44 38.98 0.39 10.37
N ILE A 45 38.56 -0.80 9.92
CA ILE A 45 38.77 -1.25 8.54
C ILE A 45 37.42 -1.31 7.81
N TRP A 46 36.48 -2.12 8.31
CA TRP A 46 35.23 -2.38 7.59
C TRP A 46 34.32 -1.15 7.53
N ARG A 47 34.01 -0.51 8.66
CA ARG A 47 33.13 0.68 8.69
C ARG A 47 33.60 1.83 7.79
N PRO A 48 34.88 2.27 7.82
CA PRO A 48 35.33 3.32 6.91
C PRO A 48 35.42 2.85 5.45
N TYR A 49 35.79 1.60 5.19
CA TYR A 49 35.82 1.05 3.83
C TYR A 49 34.42 0.98 3.22
N VAL A 50 33.43 0.46 3.96
CA VAL A 50 32.03 0.42 3.52
C VAL A 50 31.49 1.84 3.34
N LYS A 51 31.75 2.75 4.28
CA LYS A 51 31.34 4.15 4.15
C LYS A 51 31.93 4.80 2.89
N LYS A 52 33.20 4.52 2.57
CA LYS A 52 33.86 5.01 1.35
C LYS A 52 33.26 4.39 0.09
N SER A 53 33.03 3.07 0.07
CA SER A 53 32.40 2.41 -1.09
C SER A 53 30.97 2.88 -1.32
N LEU A 54 30.23 3.19 -0.25
CA LEU A 54 28.85 3.66 -0.32
C LEU A 54 28.82 5.14 -0.78
N LEU A 55 29.81 5.95 -0.38
CA LEU A 55 30.03 7.31 -0.90
C LEU A 55 30.44 7.30 -2.37
N GLU A 56 31.34 6.43 -2.79
CA GLU A 56 31.77 6.30 -4.20
C GLU A 56 30.62 5.81 -5.10
N THR A 57 29.66 5.03 -4.59
CA THR A 57 28.42 4.71 -5.32
C THR A 57 27.35 5.81 -5.25
N ASN A 58 27.42 6.72 -4.27
CA ASN A 58 26.44 7.79 -4.07
C ASN A 58 26.79 9.11 -4.79
N ASP A 59 28.01 9.25 -5.32
CA ASP A 59 28.40 10.40 -6.18
C ASP A 59 27.76 10.34 -7.59
N MET A 60 26.99 9.28 -7.89
CA MET A 60 26.14 9.14 -9.08
C MET A 60 24.65 9.04 -8.65
N ASP A 61 24.04 10.18 -8.34
CA ASP A 61 22.59 10.38 -8.06
C ASP A 61 22.13 10.40 -6.57
N PHE A 62 22.77 11.21 -5.72
CA PHE A 62 22.12 11.72 -4.51
C PHE A 62 21.68 13.18 -4.68
N PHE A 63 20.73 13.40 -5.61
CA PHE A 63 19.72 14.42 -5.35
C PHE A 63 18.98 13.94 -4.10
N GLU A 64 19.17 14.63 -2.99
CA GLU A 64 18.33 14.52 -1.81
C GLU A 64 16.96 15.12 -2.18
N GLU A 65 16.23 14.43 -3.06
CA GLU A 65 14.87 14.75 -3.41
C GLU A 65 14.06 14.57 -2.13
N GLN A 66 13.65 15.69 -1.54
CA GLN A 66 12.76 15.69 -0.39
C GLN A 66 11.52 14.89 -0.80
N VAL A 67 11.43 13.63 -0.34
CA VAL A 67 10.28 12.77 -0.59
C VAL A 67 9.12 13.38 0.19
N VAL A 68 8.37 14.27 -0.48
CA VAL A 68 7.07 14.72 -0.01
C VAL A 68 6.24 13.44 0.18
N PRO A 69 5.66 13.18 1.36
CA PRO A 69 4.89 11.96 1.57
C PRO A 69 3.71 11.96 0.59
N GLU A 70 3.79 11.12 -0.44
CA GLU A 70 2.74 10.97 -1.44
C GLU A 70 1.46 10.53 -0.71
N ILE A 71 0.40 11.32 -0.83
CA ILE A 71 -0.89 10.99 -0.25
C ILE A 71 -1.35 9.71 -0.95
N TYR A 72 -1.62 8.64 -0.18
CA TYR A 72 -1.94 7.32 -0.74
C TYR A 72 -3.05 7.37 -1.81
N THR A 73 -4.04 8.24 -1.63
CA THR A 73 -5.19 8.39 -2.55
C THR A 73 -4.82 9.00 -3.92
N GLU A 74 -3.63 9.55 -4.07
CA GLU A 74 -3.08 10.10 -5.31
C GLU A 74 -2.18 9.09 -6.05
N LYS A 75 -1.96 7.92 -5.45
CA LYS A 75 -1.18 6.86 -6.08
C LYS A 75 -1.91 6.32 -7.31
N TYR A 76 -1.11 5.93 -8.32
CA TYR A 76 -1.56 5.30 -9.56
C TYR A 76 -2.55 6.12 -10.39
N LEU A 77 -2.47 7.46 -10.34
CA LEU A 77 -3.24 8.28 -11.29
C LEU A 77 -2.87 7.91 -12.73
N PHE A 78 -3.86 7.99 -13.62
CA PHE A 78 -3.68 7.73 -15.04
C PHE A 78 -3.21 9.01 -15.72
N ASP A 79 -2.22 8.87 -16.59
CA ASP A 79 -1.94 9.90 -17.57
C ASP A 79 -3.04 9.90 -18.64
N ASP A 80 -3.45 11.09 -19.06
CA ASP A 80 -4.50 11.24 -20.09
C ASP A 80 -4.02 10.76 -21.48
N ASN A 81 -2.71 10.49 -21.65
CA ASN A 81 -2.07 10.13 -22.93
C ASN A 81 -1.91 8.61 -23.16
N ILE A 82 -2.40 7.75 -22.26
CA ILE A 82 -2.29 6.29 -22.42
C ILE A 82 -3.55 5.80 -23.12
N ASP A 83 -3.35 5.24 -24.32
CA ASP A 83 -4.39 4.54 -25.08
C ASP A 83 -4.81 3.26 -24.36
N ASP A 84 -6.12 3.11 -24.15
CA ASP A 84 -6.69 1.88 -23.61
C ASP A 84 -6.52 0.74 -24.62
N GLU A 85 -5.98 -0.39 -24.18
CA GLU A 85 -5.97 -1.62 -24.97
C GLU A 85 -7.41 -2.16 -25.10
N PRO A 86 -7.78 -2.80 -26.23
CA PRO A 86 -9.12 -3.32 -26.43
C PRO A 86 -9.62 -4.17 -25.27
N GLU A 87 -10.90 -4.02 -24.98
CA GLU A 87 -11.57 -4.68 -23.88
C GLU A 87 -11.33 -6.20 -23.92
N ARG A 88 -10.81 -6.75 -22.82
CA ARG A 88 -10.54 -8.17 -22.69
C ARG A 88 -11.83 -8.91 -22.34
N GLU A 89 -11.98 -10.12 -22.84
CA GLU A 89 -13.14 -10.95 -22.51
C GLU A 89 -13.08 -11.52 -21.09
N ASN A 90 -11.88 -11.79 -20.56
CA ASN A 90 -11.69 -12.47 -19.28
C ASN A 90 -10.84 -11.66 -18.28
N TYR A 91 -11.51 -11.13 -17.25
CA TYR A 91 -10.89 -10.46 -16.11
C TYR A 91 -10.97 -11.28 -14.81
N ASP A 92 -11.72 -12.40 -14.80
CA ASP A 92 -12.10 -13.11 -13.58
C ASP A 92 -10.89 -13.74 -12.86
N ASN A 93 -9.84 -14.08 -13.62
CA ASN A 93 -8.60 -14.65 -13.11
C ASN A 93 -7.55 -13.60 -12.69
N LEU A 94 -7.81 -12.31 -12.96
CA LEU A 94 -6.88 -11.25 -12.64
C LEU A 94 -7.14 -10.77 -11.22
N THR A 95 -6.08 -10.55 -10.47
CA THR A 95 -6.17 -10.12 -9.08
C THR A 95 -5.00 -9.21 -8.75
N VAL A 96 -5.23 -8.23 -7.87
CA VAL A 96 -4.18 -7.39 -7.32
C VAL A 96 -4.17 -7.52 -5.80
N LEU A 97 -2.97 -7.47 -5.22
CA LEU A 97 -2.75 -7.31 -3.79
C LEU A 97 -2.09 -5.94 -3.57
N GLU A 98 -2.63 -5.14 -2.66
CA GLU A 98 -2.06 -3.85 -2.27
C GLU A 98 -2.13 -3.65 -0.76
N SER A 99 -1.09 -3.03 -0.19
CA SER A 99 -1.09 -2.57 1.20
C SER A 99 -1.64 -1.15 1.23
N THR A 100 -2.81 -0.96 1.83
CA THR A 100 -3.37 0.37 2.11
C THR A 100 -2.99 0.82 3.52
N PRO A 101 -3.09 2.13 3.84
CA PRO A 101 -2.91 2.62 5.21
C PRO A 101 -3.78 1.91 6.25
N HIS A 102 -4.97 1.46 5.84
CA HIS A 102 -5.93 0.78 6.71
C HIS A 102 -5.98 -0.74 6.53
N GLY A 103 -5.00 -1.36 5.87
CA GLY A 103 -4.86 -2.83 5.80
C GLY A 103 -4.51 -3.35 4.41
N ASN A 104 -4.26 -4.65 4.29
CA ASN A 104 -4.01 -5.28 3.01
C ASN A 104 -5.32 -5.60 2.30
N VAL A 105 -5.35 -5.38 0.99
CA VAL A 105 -6.53 -5.59 0.14
C VAL A 105 -6.17 -6.49 -1.03
N ILE A 106 -6.94 -7.55 -1.19
CA ILE A 106 -6.97 -8.34 -2.42
C ILE A 106 -8.20 -7.89 -3.20
N MET A 107 -8.03 -7.60 -4.49
CA MET A 107 -9.13 -7.13 -5.34
C MET A 107 -9.10 -7.78 -6.72
N ASN A 108 -10.28 -8.15 -7.22
CA ASN A 108 -10.51 -8.59 -8.60
C ASN A 108 -11.76 -7.92 -9.17
N TYR A 109 -11.90 -7.99 -10.49
CA TYR A 109 -13.03 -7.42 -11.21
C TYR A 109 -13.95 -8.52 -11.73
N TYR A 110 -15.25 -8.41 -11.43
CA TYR A 110 -16.27 -9.34 -11.92
C TYR A 110 -17.09 -8.69 -13.02
N LYS A 111 -16.82 -9.09 -14.28
CA LYS A 111 -17.35 -8.43 -15.48
C LYS A 111 -18.88 -8.48 -15.58
N LYS A 112 -19.51 -9.60 -15.18
CA LYS A 112 -20.96 -9.82 -15.37
C LYS A 112 -21.83 -8.79 -14.64
N ASP A 113 -21.40 -8.36 -13.45
CA ASP A 113 -22.14 -7.38 -12.64
C ASP A 113 -21.47 -5.99 -12.64
N GLU A 114 -20.32 -5.85 -13.29
CA GLU A 114 -19.44 -4.68 -13.24
C GLU A 114 -19.06 -4.29 -11.79
N ILE A 115 -18.69 -5.30 -10.98
CA ILE A 115 -18.41 -5.13 -9.55
C ILE A 115 -16.95 -5.44 -9.24
N TRP A 116 -16.33 -4.55 -8.47
CA TRP A 116 -15.04 -4.76 -7.82
C TRP A 116 -15.24 -5.55 -6.55
N GLN A 117 -14.77 -6.80 -6.58
CA GLN A 117 -14.81 -7.70 -5.44
C GLN A 117 -13.52 -7.56 -4.64
N TYR A 118 -13.63 -7.45 -3.32
CA TYR A 118 -12.46 -7.26 -2.46
C TYR A 118 -12.51 -8.10 -1.18
N TRP A 119 -11.32 -8.49 -0.72
CA TRP A 119 -11.07 -9.17 0.54
C TRP A 119 -10.11 -8.33 1.37
N VAL A 120 -10.43 -8.20 2.65
CA VAL A 120 -9.64 -7.47 3.64
C VAL A 120 -9.81 -8.17 4.98
N ASP A 121 -8.79 -8.09 5.83
CA ASP A 121 -8.85 -8.66 7.18
C ASP A 121 -10.05 -8.14 7.98
N LYS A 122 -10.61 -9.01 8.82
CA LYS A 122 -11.82 -8.70 9.62
C LYS A 122 -11.66 -7.45 10.48
N LYS A 123 -10.45 -7.18 10.96
CA LYS A 123 -10.10 -5.99 11.75
C LYS A 123 -10.26 -4.69 10.95
N HIS A 124 -10.07 -4.75 9.64
CA HIS A 124 -9.90 -3.61 8.77
C HIS A 124 -11.11 -3.36 7.85
N LYS A 125 -12.08 -4.29 7.82
CA LYS A 125 -13.30 -4.23 6.99
C LYS A 125 -14.06 -2.91 7.07
N ASN A 126 -14.25 -2.34 8.26
CA ASN A 126 -15.04 -1.11 8.44
C ASN A 126 -14.17 0.15 8.36
N ASN A 127 -12.85 0.01 8.29
CA ASN A 127 -11.92 1.14 8.29
C ASN A 127 -11.45 1.51 6.89
N ILE A 128 -11.57 0.59 5.93
CA ILE A 128 -11.19 0.87 4.55
C ILE A 128 -12.19 1.82 3.89
N THR A 129 -11.65 2.88 3.31
CA THR A 129 -12.43 3.93 2.64
C THR A 129 -12.61 3.62 1.15
N TYR A 130 -13.65 4.19 0.54
CA TYR A 130 -13.85 4.07 -0.91
C TYR A 130 -12.73 4.73 -1.73
N ASP A 131 -12.07 5.77 -1.19
CA ASP A 131 -10.93 6.41 -1.85
C ASP A 131 -9.71 5.47 -1.92
N GLU A 132 -9.50 4.66 -0.89
CA GLU A 132 -8.47 3.61 -0.91
C GLU A 132 -8.83 2.50 -1.89
N LEU A 133 -10.09 2.06 -1.92
CA LEU A 133 -10.54 1.06 -2.89
C LEU A 133 -10.40 1.58 -4.33
N ASP A 134 -10.72 2.85 -4.59
CA ASP A 134 -10.48 3.49 -5.89
C ASP A 134 -8.99 3.46 -6.26
N THR A 135 -8.09 3.63 -5.28
CA THR A 135 -6.64 3.56 -5.49
C THR A 135 -6.19 2.15 -5.87
N VAL A 136 -6.74 1.12 -5.21
CA VAL A 136 -6.48 -0.28 -5.56
C VAL A 136 -7.05 -0.63 -6.94
N CYS A 137 -8.22 -0.10 -7.31
CA CYS A 137 -8.77 -0.23 -8.67
C CYS A 137 -7.83 0.38 -9.71
N ARG A 138 -7.31 1.58 -9.46
CA ARG A 138 -6.34 2.21 -10.38
C ARG A 138 -5.08 1.38 -10.52
N LYS A 139 -4.57 0.80 -9.42
CA LYS A 139 -3.47 -0.16 -9.47
C LYS A 139 -3.80 -1.36 -10.36
N PHE A 140 -4.96 -1.98 -10.17
CA PHE A 140 -5.42 -3.11 -10.99
C PHE A 140 -5.44 -2.74 -12.47
N CYS A 141 -6.08 -1.62 -12.81
CA CYS A 141 -6.20 -1.14 -14.17
C CYS A 141 -4.85 -0.80 -14.80
N LYS A 142 -3.92 -0.21 -14.04
CA LYS A 142 -2.56 0.09 -14.51
C LYS A 142 -1.72 -1.19 -14.67
N THR A 143 -1.92 -2.20 -13.81
CA THR A 143 -1.19 -3.47 -13.87
C THR A 143 -1.62 -4.31 -15.07
N TYR A 144 -2.91 -4.30 -15.41
CA TYR A 144 -3.49 -5.13 -16.47
C TYR A 144 -3.92 -4.35 -17.72
N ASN A 145 -3.53 -3.07 -17.79
CA ASN A 145 -3.84 -2.17 -18.90
C ASN A 145 -5.34 -2.09 -19.27
N CYS A 146 -6.20 -1.99 -18.26
CA CYS A 146 -7.67 -2.00 -18.42
C CYS A 146 -8.33 -0.76 -17.78
N LYS A 147 -7.82 0.43 -18.09
CA LYS A 147 -8.31 1.71 -17.55
C LYS A 147 -9.77 2.00 -17.94
N CYS A 148 -10.27 1.43 -19.03
CA CYS A 148 -11.69 1.47 -19.41
C CYS A 148 -12.66 0.96 -18.33
N LEU A 149 -12.21 0.10 -17.40
CA LEU A 149 -13.04 -0.43 -16.31
C LEU A 149 -13.21 0.54 -15.14
N TYR A 150 -12.31 1.52 -15.00
CA TYR A 150 -12.31 2.44 -13.88
C TYR A 150 -13.14 3.69 -14.19
N ILE A 151 -14.08 4.00 -13.31
CA ILE A 151 -14.90 5.21 -13.41
C ILE A 151 -14.33 6.27 -12.46
N ASP A 152 -13.86 7.38 -13.01
CA ASP A 152 -13.40 8.52 -12.21
C ASP A 152 -14.57 9.41 -11.76
N LYS A 153 -14.92 9.28 -10.47
CA LYS A 153 -15.99 10.07 -9.84
C LYS A 153 -15.70 11.57 -9.82
N LYS A 154 -14.43 12.00 -9.77
CA LYS A 154 -14.07 13.42 -9.74
C LYS A 154 -14.33 14.05 -11.12
N LYS A 155 -13.96 13.36 -12.20
CA LYS A 155 -14.26 13.78 -13.58
C LYS A 155 -15.77 13.86 -13.82
N ASP A 156 -16.55 12.86 -13.40
CA ASP A 156 -18.02 12.86 -13.56
C ASP A 156 -18.70 14.04 -12.83
N ILE A 157 -18.27 14.35 -11.60
CA ILE A 157 -18.80 15.51 -10.85
C ILE A 157 -18.44 16.83 -11.54
N GLU A 158 -17.24 16.96 -12.08
CA GLU A 158 -16.80 18.17 -12.76
C GLU A 158 -17.58 18.42 -14.07
N GLU A 159 -17.79 17.37 -14.86
CA GLU A 159 -18.65 17.43 -16.05
C GLU A 159 -20.08 17.87 -15.69
N GLN A 160 -20.65 17.34 -14.60
CA GLN A 160 -21.96 17.75 -14.13
C GLN A 160 -22.01 19.23 -13.70
N LYS A 161 -20.97 19.73 -13.04
CA LYS A 161 -20.88 21.16 -12.67
C LYS A 161 -20.82 22.04 -13.91
N GLN A 162 -20.03 21.66 -14.91
CA GLN A 162 -19.93 22.40 -16.16
C GLN A 162 -21.25 22.42 -16.91
N GLU A 163 -21.97 21.29 -16.96
CA GLU A 163 -23.29 21.21 -17.57
C GLU A 163 -24.32 22.10 -16.84
N ILE A 164 -24.31 22.11 -15.51
CA ILE A 164 -25.17 23.01 -14.73
C ILE A 164 -24.82 24.47 -15.00
N LYS A 165 -23.54 24.81 -15.11
CA LYS A 165 -23.09 26.17 -15.43
C LYS A 165 -23.60 26.62 -16.81
N ARG A 166 -23.41 25.79 -17.84
CA ARG A 166 -23.90 26.06 -19.20
C ARG A 166 -25.42 26.23 -19.26
N LYS A 167 -26.17 25.41 -18.51
CA LYS A 167 -27.63 25.55 -18.44
C LYS A 167 -28.07 26.86 -17.80
N LYS A 168 -27.39 27.30 -16.73
CA LYS A 168 -27.68 28.59 -16.08
C LYS A 168 -27.39 29.76 -17.02
N GLU A 169 -26.25 29.76 -17.70
CA GLU A 169 -25.89 30.80 -18.69
C GLU A 169 -26.93 30.86 -19.83
N ASN A 170 -27.35 29.71 -20.37
CA ASN A 170 -28.40 29.66 -21.39
C ASN A 170 -29.78 30.13 -20.89
N GLU A 171 -30.13 29.85 -19.63
CA GLU A 171 -31.37 30.34 -19.04
C GLU A 171 -31.33 31.85 -18.79
N GLU A 172 -30.19 32.41 -18.40
CA GLU A 172 -30.00 33.85 -18.24
C GLU A 172 -30.15 34.57 -19.58
N MET A 173 -29.46 34.11 -20.64
CA MET A 173 -29.64 34.66 -22.00
C MET A 173 -31.10 34.61 -22.46
N LYS A 174 -31.81 33.48 -22.28
CA LYS A 174 -33.23 33.39 -22.64
C LYS A 174 -34.13 34.34 -21.84
N ARG A 175 -33.79 34.65 -20.59
CA ARG A 175 -34.55 35.61 -19.78
C ARG A 175 -34.28 37.05 -20.22
N GLU A 176 -33.05 37.36 -20.59
CA GLU A 176 -32.67 38.66 -21.17
C GLU A 176 -33.38 38.87 -22.52
N ASP A 177 -33.37 37.89 -23.42
CA ASP A 177 -34.09 37.94 -24.69
C ASP A 177 -35.60 38.16 -24.49
N GLN A 178 -36.22 37.45 -23.53
CA GLN A 178 -37.63 37.63 -23.18
C GLN A 178 -37.94 38.97 -22.49
N GLN A 179 -36.97 39.60 -21.82
CA GLN A 179 -37.13 40.94 -21.26
C GLN A 179 -37.02 42.00 -22.35
N ILE A 180 -36.08 41.86 -23.29
CA ILE A 180 -35.92 42.74 -24.44
C ILE A 180 -37.18 42.69 -25.33
N GLU A 181 -37.71 41.50 -25.63
CA GLU A 181 -38.97 41.36 -26.39
C GLU A 181 -40.17 42.00 -25.68
N LYS A 182 -40.19 42.00 -24.35
CA LYS A 182 -41.26 42.66 -23.56
C LYS A 182 -41.09 44.17 -23.49
N GLU A 183 -39.87 44.69 -23.42
CA GLU A 183 -39.62 46.14 -23.44
C GLU A 183 -39.96 46.76 -24.81
N VAL A 184 -39.70 46.06 -25.93
CA VAL A 184 -40.04 46.53 -27.28
C VAL A 184 -41.57 46.56 -27.54
N ASN A 185 -42.37 45.81 -26.75
CA ASN A 185 -43.82 45.74 -26.87
C ASN A 185 -44.59 46.53 -25.77
N SER A 186 -43.87 47.27 -24.91
CA SER A 186 -44.43 47.86 -23.67
C SER A 186 -44.38 49.40 -23.66
N ASP A 187 -44.57 50.06 -24.81
CA ASP A 187 -44.72 51.53 -24.86
C ASP A 187 -46.07 52.04 -24.30
N ASP A 188 -47.00 51.14 -23.95
CA ASP A 188 -48.26 51.49 -23.28
C ASP A 188 -48.49 50.56 -22.07
N GLU A 189 -48.11 50.98 -20.85
CA GLU A 189 -48.89 50.82 -19.60
C GLU A 189 -48.05 51.05 -18.33
N LEU A 190 -48.52 52.02 -17.53
CA LEU A 190 -47.93 52.53 -16.30
C LEU A 190 -48.27 51.63 -15.10
N PHE A 191 -47.62 50.47 -14.94
CA PHE A 191 -47.88 49.56 -13.81
C PHE A 191 -46.84 49.61 -12.68
N VAL A 192 -47.37 49.74 -11.45
CA VAL A 192 -46.64 49.80 -10.18
C VAL A 192 -46.05 48.43 -9.83
N LYS A 193 -44.71 48.34 -9.79
CA LYS A 193 -43.96 47.12 -9.50
C LYS A 193 -43.94 46.84 -7.99
N ALA A 194 -44.71 45.85 -7.53
CA ALA A 194 -44.67 45.42 -6.13
C ALA A 194 -43.34 44.72 -5.80
N LYS A 195 -42.69 45.13 -4.68
CA LYS A 195 -41.43 44.54 -4.18
C LYS A 195 -41.63 43.08 -3.79
N ILE A 196 -41.02 42.16 -4.54
CA ILE A 196 -40.95 40.75 -4.21
C ILE A 196 -39.88 40.56 -3.12
N SER A 197 -40.28 40.01 -1.98
CA SER A 197 -39.39 39.69 -0.84
C SER A 197 -38.36 38.63 -1.23
N THR A 198 -37.11 39.05 -1.38
CA THR A 198 -35.94 38.20 -1.58
C THR A 198 -35.41 37.70 -0.24
N ASN A 199 -35.82 36.50 0.18
CA ASN A 199 -35.04 35.70 1.13
C ASN A 199 -35.51 34.23 1.13
N LYS A 200 -35.25 33.52 0.04
CA LYS A 200 -35.10 32.06 0.10
C LYS A 200 -33.65 31.74 -0.25
N LYS A 201 -32.83 31.53 0.78
CA LYS A 201 -31.53 30.85 0.64
C LYS A 201 -31.83 29.45 0.09
N THR A 202 -31.67 29.28 -1.21
CA THR A 202 -31.71 27.97 -1.86
C THR A 202 -30.58 27.14 -1.26
N LYS A 203 -30.93 26.06 -0.56
CA LYS A 203 -29.95 25.04 -0.14
C LYS A 203 -29.20 24.62 -1.41
N THR A 204 -27.90 24.89 -1.47
CA THR A 204 -27.02 24.37 -2.51
C THR A 204 -27.12 22.85 -2.48
N SER A 205 -27.77 22.25 -3.47
CA SER A 205 -27.85 20.80 -3.60
C SER A 205 -26.44 20.27 -3.79
N VAL A 206 -26.00 19.38 -2.91
CA VAL A 206 -24.71 18.68 -3.06
C VAL A 206 -24.79 17.85 -4.34
N ILE A 207 -23.93 18.16 -5.31
CA ILE A 207 -23.84 17.42 -6.57
C ILE A 207 -23.09 16.11 -6.27
N CYS A 208 -23.74 14.97 -6.52
CA CYS A 208 -23.14 13.64 -6.41
C CYS A 208 -22.77 13.10 -7.79
N ALA A 209 -21.78 12.19 -7.84
CA ALA A 209 -21.43 11.49 -9.08
C ALA A 209 -22.63 10.64 -9.57
N ARG A 210 -22.91 10.68 -10.87
CA ARG A 210 -23.94 9.86 -11.52
C ARG A 210 -23.48 8.44 -11.73
N LYS A 211 -22.20 8.27 -12.07
CA LYS A 211 -21.54 6.98 -12.26
C LYS A 211 -20.44 6.81 -11.22
N SER A 212 -20.33 5.60 -10.66
CA SER A 212 -19.28 5.26 -9.70
C SER A 212 -18.94 3.77 -9.77
N ASN A 213 -17.73 3.44 -9.34
CA ASN A 213 -17.30 2.06 -9.16
C ASN A 213 -18.14 1.39 -8.07
N LYS A 214 -18.57 0.15 -8.32
CA LYS A 214 -19.33 -0.67 -7.37
C LYS A 214 -18.39 -1.61 -6.64
N TYR A 215 -18.48 -1.64 -5.32
CA TYR A 215 -17.60 -2.45 -4.47
C TYR A 215 -18.39 -3.49 -3.69
N LYS A 216 -17.89 -4.73 -3.65
CA LYS A 216 -18.48 -5.82 -2.87
C LYS A 216 -17.43 -6.51 -2.02
N TYR A 217 -17.65 -6.49 -0.71
CA TYR A 217 -16.85 -7.25 0.24
C TYR A 217 -17.17 -8.74 0.12
N MET A 218 -16.14 -9.56 -0.09
CA MET A 218 -16.30 -10.99 -0.33
C MET A 218 -15.88 -11.86 0.87
N GLY A 219 -15.05 -11.35 1.78
CA GLY A 219 -14.60 -12.11 2.95
C GLY A 219 -13.25 -11.65 3.49
N SER A 220 -12.71 -12.43 4.43
CA SER A 220 -11.36 -12.18 4.95
C SER A 220 -10.29 -12.61 3.96
N MET A 221 -9.07 -12.06 4.07
CA MET A 221 -8.00 -12.41 3.13
C MET A 221 -7.68 -13.90 3.11
N SER A 222 -7.79 -14.60 4.24
CA SER A 222 -7.57 -16.06 4.32
C SER A 222 -8.64 -16.87 3.59
N GLU A 223 -9.81 -16.30 3.34
CA GLU A 223 -10.91 -16.93 2.60
C GLU A 223 -10.75 -16.74 1.08
N PHE A 224 -9.70 -16.06 0.62
CA PHE A 224 -9.46 -15.86 -0.80
C PHE A 224 -9.26 -17.22 -1.52
N PRO A 225 -9.97 -17.49 -2.64
CA PRO A 225 -9.98 -18.81 -3.27
C PRO A 225 -8.59 -19.37 -3.61
N ALA A 226 -7.66 -18.51 -4.03
CA ALA A 226 -6.31 -18.93 -4.42
C ALA A 226 -5.50 -19.51 -3.24
N PHE A 227 -5.83 -19.18 -1.99
CA PHE A 227 -5.15 -19.73 -0.81
C PHE A 227 -5.75 -21.05 -0.34
N THR A 228 -6.98 -21.38 -0.74
CA THR A 228 -7.71 -22.56 -0.28
C THR A 228 -7.53 -23.76 -1.21
N ILE A 229 -6.52 -23.75 -2.09
CA ILE A 229 -6.22 -24.89 -2.97
C ILE A 229 -5.87 -26.11 -2.09
N LYS A 230 -6.84 -27.00 -1.91
CA LYS A 230 -6.63 -28.30 -1.29
C LYS A 230 -5.68 -29.06 -2.20
N ARG A 231 -4.41 -29.19 -1.79
CA ARG A 231 -3.52 -30.16 -2.40
C ARG A 231 -4.17 -31.51 -2.14
N GLU A 232 -4.68 -32.15 -3.18
CA GLU A 232 -4.88 -33.59 -3.15
C GLU A 232 -3.51 -34.20 -2.95
N ILE A 233 -3.15 -34.45 -1.68
CA ILE A 233 -2.06 -35.35 -1.36
C ILE A 233 -2.56 -36.69 -1.88
N LYS A 234 -2.15 -37.05 -3.11
CA LYS A 234 -2.22 -38.43 -3.55
C LYS A 234 -1.39 -39.20 -2.54
N ASN A 235 -2.07 -39.79 -1.55
CA ASN A 235 -1.52 -40.83 -0.71
C ASN A 235 -1.29 -42.05 -1.61
N GLU A 236 -0.34 -41.96 -2.52
CA GLU A 236 0.37 -43.14 -2.97
C GLU A 236 1.18 -43.58 -1.75
N THR A 237 0.58 -44.45 -0.93
CA THR A 237 1.34 -45.35 -0.07
C THR A 237 2.25 -46.19 -0.97
N LYS A 238 3.36 -45.61 -1.41
CA LYS A 238 4.52 -46.40 -1.80
C LYS A 238 5.03 -46.95 -0.49
N GLU A 239 4.73 -48.22 -0.24
CA GLU A 239 5.45 -49.01 0.74
C GLU A 239 6.92 -49.12 0.30
N LEU A 240 7.67 -48.03 0.44
CA LEU A 240 9.12 -48.03 0.49
C LEU A 240 9.54 -48.29 1.94
N GLY A 241 8.95 -49.32 2.53
CA GLY A 241 9.38 -49.83 3.83
C GLY A 241 10.68 -50.60 3.67
N TRP A 242 11.53 -50.56 4.71
CA TRP A 242 12.81 -51.27 4.79
C TRP A 242 12.77 -52.75 4.34
N LEU A 243 11.61 -53.40 4.50
CA LEU A 243 11.35 -54.75 4.00
C LEU A 243 11.45 -54.87 2.47
N ALA A 244 10.93 -53.90 1.71
CA ALA A 244 10.97 -53.92 0.24
C ALA A 244 12.41 -53.82 -0.30
N TRP A 245 13.30 -53.09 0.39
CA TRP A 245 14.71 -53.00 0.02
C TRP A 245 15.48 -54.30 0.30
N LYS A 246 15.04 -55.06 1.30
CA LYS A 246 15.66 -56.34 1.70
C LYS A 246 15.28 -57.50 0.78
N THR A 247 14.11 -57.43 0.14
CA THR A 247 13.68 -58.42 -0.86
C THR A 247 14.32 -58.19 -2.24
N ALA A 248 14.69 -56.95 -2.56
CA ALA A 248 15.32 -56.59 -3.84
C ALA A 248 16.82 -56.92 -3.92
N SER A 249 17.46 -57.30 -2.81
CA SER A 249 18.90 -57.58 -2.73
C SER A 249 19.25 -59.08 -2.65
N ARG A 250 18.30 -59.97 -2.96
CA ARG A 250 18.51 -61.42 -3.07
C ARG A 250 18.46 -61.90 -4.50
#